data_AF-A0A1H5MS32-F1
#
_entry.id   AF-A0A1H5MS32-F1
#
_cell.length_a   1.000
_cell.length_b   1.000
_cell.length_c   1.000
_cell.angle_alpha   90.00
_cell.angle_beta   90.00
_cell.angle_gamma   90.00
#
_symmetry.space_group_name_H-M   'P 1'
#
loop_
_entity.id
_entity.type
_entity.pdbx_description
1 polymer ?
#
loop_
_entity_poly.entity_id
_entity_poly.type
_entity_poly.pdbx_seq_one_letter_code
_entity_poly.pdbx_strand_id
1 'polypeptide(L)'
;MNEQALREALRVRAEEQTFDPEVVGRAVEGGRARRRRRRRTLLAAVPVVALAVAGSAAAGLAWLPGDPPAAGDAGTVARPVQLLAQSTAPEIGMQAHLSGVLTVADYGCVAIELGDDRIIPVAWPLGWTATRGDDGRAVLYDADGRPRAREGNSVSVGGGSLDNDVAWSPIDSAHPCALGSPHVFRVSGGVEPVPLTEQDAAATSIRPLAADVVRLGPHCHGPLAAS
;
A
#
# COMPACT_ATOMS: atom_id res chain seq x y z
N MET A 1 -30.62 20.63 -13.92
CA MET A 1 -29.72 21.79 -14.03
C MET A 1 -28.94 21.65 -15.32
N ASN A 2 -29.06 22.62 -16.22
CA ASN A 2 -28.49 22.63 -17.56
C ASN A 2 -27.04 23.16 -17.55
N GLU A 3 -26.19 22.63 -18.44
CA GLU A 3 -24.75 22.95 -18.49
C GLU A 3 -24.48 24.45 -18.70
N GLN A 4 -25.39 25.16 -19.38
CA GLN A 4 -25.34 26.61 -19.53
C GLN A 4 -25.48 27.35 -18.19
N ALA A 5 -26.42 26.94 -17.33
CA ALA A 5 -26.60 27.56 -16.01
C ALA A 5 -25.38 27.32 -15.10
N LEU A 6 -24.74 26.16 -15.22
CA LEU A 6 -23.50 25.86 -14.49
C LEU A 6 -22.35 26.74 -14.99
N ARG A 7 -22.19 26.92 -16.30
CA ARG A 7 -21.15 27.79 -16.87
C ARG A 7 -21.36 29.25 -16.50
N GLU A 8 -22.59 29.73 -16.50
CA GLU A 8 -22.92 31.10 -16.11
C GLU A 8 -22.65 31.34 -14.61
N ALA A 9 -23.05 30.40 -13.75
CA ALA A 9 -22.76 30.45 -12.32
C ALA A 9 -21.25 30.43 -12.02
N LEU A 10 -20.47 29.63 -12.75
CA LEU A 10 -19.01 29.61 -12.60
C LEU A 10 -18.37 30.92 -13.09
N ARG A 11 -18.90 31.53 -14.15
CA ARG A 11 -18.40 32.79 -14.69
C ARG A 11 -18.62 33.96 -13.73
N VAL A 12 -19.83 34.09 -13.17
CA VAL A 12 -20.15 35.11 -12.16
C VAL A 12 -19.24 34.96 -10.94
N ARG A 13 -19.03 33.73 -10.46
CA ARG A 13 -18.16 33.47 -9.31
C ARG A 13 -16.69 33.79 -9.57
N ALA A 14 -16.23 33.62 -10.81
CA ALA A 14 -14.87 33.96 -11.21
C ALA A 14 -14.64 35.48 -11.29
N GLU A 15 -15.68 36.26 -11.63
CA GLU A 15 -15.60 37.73 -11.64
C GLU A 15 -15.60 38.34 -10.22
N GLU A 16 -16.24 37.69 -9.26
CA GLU A 16 -16.22 38.12 -7.84
C GLU A 16 -14.88 37.81 -7.15
N GLN A 17 -14.15 36.78 -7.59
CA GLN A 17 -12.81 36.50 -7.08
C GLN A 17 -11.79 37.43 -7.72
N THR A 18 -11.50 38.54 -7.05
CA THR A 18 -10.38 39.40 -7.40
C THR A 18 -9.07 38.64 -7.12
N PHE A 19 -8.54 37.98 -8.14
CA PHE A 19 -7.21 37.36 -8.07
C PHE A 19 -6.17 38.46 -8.04
N ASP A 20 -5.42 38.57 -6.94
CA ASP A 20 -4.25 39.42 -6.87
C ASP A 20 -3.15 38.85 -7.78
N PRO A 21 -2.85 39.50 -8.92
CA PRO A 21 -1.87 38.99 -9.87
C PRO A 21 -0.45 38.92 -9.27
N GLU A 22 -0.15 39.72 -8.25
CA GLU A 22 1.16 39.69 -7.60
C GLU A 22 1.35 38.47 -6.71
N VAL A 23 0.28 37.97 -6.08
CA VAL A 23 0.32 36.74 -5.28
C VAL A 23 0.52 35.54 -6.19
N VAL A 24 -0.20 35.48 -7.32
CA VAL A 24 -0.02 34.41 -8.32
C VAL A 24 1.37 34.47 -8.93
N GLY A 25 1.86 35.67 -9.26
CA GLY A 25 3.22 35.89 -9.78
C GLY A 25 4.30 35.36 -8.83
N ARG A 26 4.23 35.73 -7.54
CA ARG A 26 5.17 35.25 -6.52
C ARG A 26 5.12 33.74 -6.33
N ALA A 27 3.94 33.13 -6.36
CA ALA A 27 3.79 31.69 -6.25
C ALA A 27 4.43 30.95 -7.45
N VAL A 28 4.19 31.43 -8.68
CA VAL A 28 4.75 30.85 -9.91
C VAL A 28 6.27 31.02 -9.97
N GLU A 29 6.81 32.18 -9.60
CA GLU A 29 8.25 32.42 -9.56
C GLU A 29 8.97 31.59 -8.50
N GLY A 30 8.38 31.45 -7.30
CA GLY A 30 8.88 30.57 -6.25
C GLY A 30 9.00 29.11 -6.72
N GLY A 31 7.98 28.62 -7.45
CA GLY A 31 7.99 27.28 -8.06
C GLY A 31 9.10 27.11 -9.10
N ARG A 32 9.30 28.09 -10.00
CA ARG A 32 10.35 28.06 -11.03
C ARG A 32 11.77 28.12 -10.46
N ALA A 33 12.01 28.96 -9.45
CA ALA A 33 13.32 29.07 -8.79
C ALA A 33 13.74 27.77 -8.09
N ARG A 34 12.78 27.08 -7.46
CA ARG A 34 13.03 25.81 -6.74
C ARG A 34 13.35 24.65 -7.70
N ARG A 35 12.69 24.59 -8.86
CA ARG A 35 12.97 23.56 -9.89
C ARG A 35 14.39 23.66 -10.46
N ARG A 36 14.95 24.87 -10.59
CA ARG A 36 16.34 25.08 -11.03
C ARG A 36 17.38 24.58 -10.02
N ARG A 37 17.13 24.68 -8.71
CA ARG A 37 18.07 24.18 -7.68
C ARG A 37 18.18 22.65 -7.68
N ARG A 38 17.07 21.92 -7.83
CA ARG A 38 17.08 20.44 -7.82
C ARG A 38 17.88 19.82 -8.98
N ARG A 39 17.91 20.46 -10.16
CA ARG A 39 18.70 19.95 -11.29
C ARG A 39 20.22 20.08 -11.09
N ARG A 40 20.69 21.01 -10.24
CA ARG A 40 22.12 21.15 -9.95
C ARG A 40 22.64 20.14 -8.93
N THR A 41 21.80 19.63 -8.03
CA THR A 41 22.22 18.66 -7.01
C THR A 41 22.35 17.22 -7.52
N LEU A 42 21.66 16.85 -8.60
CA LEU A 42 21.74 15.48 -9.16
C LEU A 42 23.00 15.21 -10.00
N LEU A 43 23.76 16.24 -10.38
CA LEU A 43 24.99 16.08 -11.18
C LEU A 43 26.27 16.03 -10.33
N ALA A 44 26.17 16.14 -9.00
CA ALA A 44 27.33 16.13 -8.10
C ALA A 44 27.50 14.83 -7.29
N ALA A 45 26.60 13.84 -7.44
CA ALA A 45 26.61 12.60 -6.66
C ALA A 45 26.64 11.35 -7.56
N VAL A 46 27.62 11.28 -8.46
CA VAL A 46 28.09 10.02 -9.04
C VAL A 46 29.61 10.13 -9.04
N PRO A 47 30.30 9.44 -8.10
CA PRO A 47 30.97 8.22 -8.55
C PRO A 47 31.20 7.14 -7.46
N VAL A 48 31.52 5.93 -7.97
CA VAL A 48 32.26 4.82 -7.33
C VAL A 48 31.51 3.92 -6.33
N VAL A 49 30.87 2.85 -6.82
CA VAL A 49 31.16 1.48 -6.33
C VAL A 49 31.06 0.52 -7.53
N ALA A 50 32.18 0.39 -8.23
CA ALA A 50 32.51 -0.82 -9.00
C ALA A 50 33.38 -1.70 -8.10
N LEU A 51 33.34 -3.03 -8.35
CA LEU A 51 34.16 -4.11 -7.78
C LEU A 51 33.61 -4.84 -6.53
N ALA A 52 32.90 -5.95 -6.78
CA ALA A 52 33.23 -7.24 -6.17
C ALA A 52 32.63 -8.38 -7.00
N VAL A 53 33.42 -8.84 -7.98
CA VAL A 53 33.28 -10.15 -8.64
C VAL A 53 34.15 -11.14 -7.85
N ALA A 54 33.67 -12.37 -7.70
CA ALA A 54 34.43 -13.64 -7.54
C ALA A 54 34.13 -14.44 -6.26
N GLY A 55 33.77 -15.71 -6.46
CA GLY A 55 33.65 -16.77 -5.45
C GLY A 55 32.19 -17.07 -5.11
N SER A 56 31.52 -18.05 -5.72
CA SER A 56 31.85 -19.46 -5.48
C SER A 56 31.19 -20.33 -6.55
N ALA A 57 32.01 -20.91 -7.42
CA ALA A 57 31.65 -22.08 -8.20
C ALA A 57 32.37 -23.30 -7.59
N ALA A 58 31.69 -24.45 -7.66
CA ALA A 58 32.14 -25.81 -7.32
C ALA A 58 32.09 -26.22 -5.84
N ALA A 59 31.12 -27.08 -5.49
CA ALA A 59 31.36 -28.53 -5.36
C ALA A 59 30.07 -29.23 -4.87
N GLY A 60 29.65 -30.30 -5.55
CA GLY A 60 28.59 -31.18 -5.03
C GLY A 60 27.64 -31.79 -6.05
N LEU A 61 28.17 -32.36 -7.15
CA LEU A 61 27.45 -33.38 -7.92
C LEU A 61 27.29 -34.64 -7.06
N ALA A 62 26.22 -34.73 -6.28
CA ALA A 62 25.72 -35.98 -5.74
C ALA A 62 24.46 -36.37 -6.52
N TRP A 63 24.69 -37.03 -7.66
CA TRP A 63 23.66 -37.73 -8.43
C TRP A 63 23.03 -38.83 -7.55
N LEU A 64 21.83 -38.59 -7.05
CA LEU A 64 20.91 -39.60 -6.51
C LEU A 64 19.59 -39.44 -7.28
N PRO A 65 19.07 -40.48 -7.94
CA PRO A 65 17.69 -40.49 -8.44
C PRO A 65 16.76 -40.76 -7.25
N GLY A 66 16.66 -39.80 -6.35
CA GLY A 66 15.58 -39.70 -5.38
C GLY A 66 14.76 -38.48 -5.78
N ASP A 67 13.43 -38.63 -5.83
CA ASP A 67 12.51 -37.52 -6.09
C ASP A 67 12.99 -36.29 -5.31
N PRO A 68 13.21 -35.14 -5.98
CA PRO A 68 13.61 -33.94 -5.27
C PRO A 68 12.59 -33.73 -4.17
N PRO A 69 13.01 -33.58 -2.89
CA PRO A 69 12.06 -33.22 -1.85
C PRO A 69 11.33 -32.00 -2.37
N ALA A 70 10.01 -32.14 -2.57
CA ALA A 70 9.16 -31.10 -3.12
C ALA A 70 9.62 -29.81 -2.48
N ALA A 71 10.16 -28.89 -3.30
CA ALA A 71 10.81 -27.68 -2.82
C ALA A 71 9.79 -27.02 -1.89
N GLY A 72 9.97 -27.24 -0.59
CA GLY A 72 9.07 -26.72 0.42
C GLY A 72 9.16 -25.23 0.23
N ASP A 73 8.05 -24.59 -0.13
CA ASP A 73 7.94 -23.16 -0.39
C ASP A 73 8.93 -22.47 0.52
N ALA A 74 10.03 -21.97 -0.06
CA ALA A 74 11.11 -21.38 0.69
C ALA A 74 10.48 -20.18 1.39
N GLY A 75 10.16 -20.38 2.68
CA GLY A 75 9.20 -19.57 3.40
C GLY A 75 9.52 -18.12 3.15
N THR A 76 8.64 -17.43 2.42
CA THR A 76 8.84 -16.04 2.03
C THR A 76 9.04 -15.28 3.32
N VAL A 77 10.29 -14.90 3.61
CA VAL A 77 10.64 -14.24 4.86
C VAL A 77 9.73 -13.03 4.98
N ALA A 78 8.83 -13.06 5.95
CA ALA A 78 7.79 -12.06 6.08
C ALA A 78 8.46 -10.68 6.18
N ARG A 79 8.18 -9.82 5.20
CA ARG A 79 8.77 -8.47 5.18
C ARG A 79 8.29 -7.69 6.41
N PRO A 80 9.16 -6.83 6.98
CA PRO A 80 8.77 -5.97 8.08
C PRO A 80 7.60 -5.07 7.64
N VAL A 81 6.61 -4.94 8.52
CA VAL A 81 5.46 -4.07 8.29
C VAL A 81 5.86 -2.63 8.60
N GLN A 82 5.55 -1.73 7.68
CA GLN A 82 5.88 -0.32 7.76
C GLN A 82 4.61 0.52 7.68
N LEU A 83 4.58 1.60 8.44
CA LEU A 83 3.53 2.61 8.37
C LEU A 83 4.11 3.90 7.80
N LEU A 84 3.30 4.56 6.98
CA LEU A 84 3.54 5.96 6.66
C LEU A 84 2.96 6.80 7.82
N ALA A 85 3.82 7.29 8.71
CA ALA A 85 3.39 8.14 9.83
C ALA A 85 3.35 9.61 9.42
N GLN A 86 2.37 10.34 9.94
CA GLN A 86 2.33 11.80 9.85
C GLN A 86 3.38 12.41 10.78
N SER A 87 4.06 13.46 10.30
CA SER A 87 5.03 14.22 11.12
C SER A 87 4.37 15.23 12.07
N THR A 88 3.14 15.64 11.78
CA THR A 88 2.39 16.62 12.57
C THR A 88 0.93 16.22 12.67
N ALA A 89 0.26 16.63 13.75
CA ALA A 89 -1.19 16.49 13.85
C ALA A 89 -1.88 17.34 12.76
N PRO A 90 -2.98 16.86 12.16
CA PRO A 90 -3.73 17.64 11.18
C PRO A 90 -4.48 18.78 11.87
N GLU A 91 -4.16 20.04 11.52
CA GLU A 91 -4.81 21.22 12.13
C GLU A 91 -6.27 21.38 11.70
N ILE A 92 -6.57 21.15 10.42
CA ILE A 92 -7.91 21.22 9.84
C ILE A 92 -8.00 20.17 8.73
N GLY A 93 -8.97 19.27 8.83
CA GLY A 93 -9.27 18.27 7.80
C GLY A 93 -10.66 18.49 7.25
N MET A 94 -10.80 18.56 5.93
CA MET A 94 -12.09 18.24 5.31
C MET A 94 -12.47 16.83 5.75
N GLN A 95 -13.69 16.63 6.24
CA GLN A 95 -14.16 15.32 6.68
C GLN A 95 -14.45 14.44 5.46
N ALA A 96 -13.42 13.85 4.88
CA ALA A 96 -13.57 12.75 3.93
C ALA A 96 -13.58 11.43 4.70
N HIS A 97 -14.32 10.46 4.17
CA HIS A 97 -14.37 9.11 4.70
C HIS A 97 -13.80 8.16 3.66
N LEU A 98 -12.86 7.31 4.10
CA LEU A 98 -12.28 6.26 3.28
C LEU A 98 -12.63 4.92 3.91
N SER A 99 -13.33 4.08 3.17
CA SER A 99 -13.71 2.74 3.58
C SER A 99 -13.09 1.72 2.64
N GLY A 100 -12.57 0.63 3.18
CA GLY A 100 -11.94 -0.43 2.40
C GLY A 100 -11.36 -1.53 3.31
N VAL A 101 -10.52 -2.39 2.77
CA VAL A 101 -9.86 -3.46 3.51
C VAL A 101 -8.45 -3.03 3.90
N LEU A 102 -8.08 -3.20 5.17
CA LEU A 102 -6.71 -2.96 5.61
C LEU A 102 -5.81 -4.04 4.99
N THR A 103 -4.82 -3.63 4.21
CA THR A 103 -3.91 -4.55 3.51
C THR A 103 -2.45 -4.16 3.74
N VAL A 104 -1.53 -5.10 3.55
CA VAL A 104 -0.10 -4.83 3.47
C VAL A 104 0.35 -5.11 2.05
N ALA A 105 0.71 -4.06 1.32
CA ALA A 105 1.17 -4.20 -0.05
C ALA A 105 2.54 -4.91 -0.12
N ASP A 106 2.95 -5.38 -1.29
CA ASP A 106 4.13 -6.25 -1.51
C ASP A 106 5.45 -5.70 -0.92
N TYR A 107 5.58 -4.39 -0.80
CA TYR A 107 6.75 -3.69 -0.25
C TYR A 107 6.66 -3.46 1.27
N GLY A 108 5.66 -4.06 1.94
CA GLY A 108 5.53 -4.10 3.39
C GLY A 108 4.77 -2.93 4.01
N CYS A 109 4.13 -2.06 3.22
CA CYS A 109 3.44 -0.89 3.75
C CYS A 109 1.96 -1.13 3.96
N VAL A 110 1.46 -0.66 5.11
CA VAL A 110 0.04 -0.69 5.44
C VAL A 110 -0.72 0.33 4.58
N ALA A 111 -1.75 -0.14 3.89
CA ALA A 111 -2.60 0.62 2.99
C ALA A 111 -4.07 0.20 3.12
N ILE A 112 -4.96 0.89 2.40
CA ILE A 112 -6.38 0.51 2.29
C ILE A 112 -6.69 0.14 0.85
N GLU A 113 -7.27 -1.04 0.65
CA GLU A 113 -7.77 -1.52 -0.64
C GLU A 113 -9.26 -1.18 -0.78
N LEU A 114 -9.66 -0.54 -1.88
CA LEU A 114 -11.05 -0.10 -2.13
C LEU A 114 -11.85 -1.05 -3.03
N GLY A 115 -11.38 -2.27 -3.24
CA GLY A 115 -11.84 -3.15 -4.32
C GLY A 115 -11.17 -2.81 -5.66
N ASP A 116 -11.40 -3.67 -6.65
CA ASP A 116 -10.77 -3.62 -7.99
C ASP A 116 -9.22 -3.51 -7.92
N ASP A 117 -8.61 -4.15 -6.92
CA ASP A 117 -7.17 -4.11 -6.63
C ASP A 117 -6.60 -2.69 -6.42
N ARG A 118 -7.46 -1.69 -6.17
CA ARG A 118 -7.03 -0.31 -5.98
C ARG A 118 -6.54 -0.08 -4.55
N ILE A 119 -5.23 0.02 -4.42
CA ILE A 119 -4.53 0.29 -3.15
C ILE A 119 -4.30 1.79 -2.98
N ILE A 120 -4.77 2.36 -1.86
CA ILE A 120 -4.52 3.75 -1.48
C ILE A 120 -3.54 3.79 -0.30
N PRO A 121 -2.37 4.45 -0.47
CA PRO A 121 -1.47 4.72 0.64
C PRO A 121 -2.16 5.57 1.70
N VAL A 122 -1.92 5.24 2.97
CA VAL A 122 -2.54 5.90 4.11
C VAL A 122 -1.47 6.46 5.03
N ALA A 123 -1.52 7.75 5.31
CA ALA A 123 -0.70 8.37 6.35
C ALA A 123 -1.44 8.33 7.68
N TRP A 124 -0.88 7.59 8.63
CA TRP A 124 -1.46 7.35 9.95
C TRP A 124 -1.09 8.45 10.94
N PRO A 125 -1.94 8.75 11.94
CA PRO A 125 -1.62 9.76 12.93
C PRO A 125 -0.33 9.43 13.69
N LEU A 126 0.30 10.46 14.24
CA LEU A 126 1.53 10.29 15.01
C LEU A 126 1.31 9.31 16.19
N GLY A 127 2.30 8.45 16.44
CA GLY A 127 2.27 7.46 17.52
C GLY A 127 1.63 6.12 17.14
N TRP A 128 0.94 6.04 16.00
CA TRP A 128 0.41 4.78 15.51
C TRP A 128 1.53 3.83 15.08
N THR A 129 1.31 2.53 15.30
CA THR A 129 2.30 1.48 14.99
C THR A 129 1.62 0.28 14.33
N ALA A 130 2.39 -0.54 13.60
CA ALA A 130 1.91 -1.77 13.03
C ALA A 130 2.98 -2.85 13.19
N THR A 131 2.55 -4.05 13.57
CA THR A 131 3.43 -5.21 13.76
C THR A 131 2.80 -6.45 13.13
N ARG A 132 3.60 -7.48 12.88
CA ARG A 132 3.08 -8.80 12.51
C ARG A 132 2.57 -9.49 13.77
N GLY A 133 1.36 -10.02 13.73
CA GLY A 133 0.83 -10.91 14.77
C GLY A 133 1.32 -12.35 14.61
N ASP A 134 0.92 -13.22 15.54
CA ASP A 134 1.31 -14.64 15.55
C ASP A 134 0.82 -15.43 14.33
N ASP A 135 -0.26 -14.96 13.70
CA ASP A 135 -0.82 -15.50 12.45
C ASP A 135 -0.16 -14.93 11.19
N GLY A 136 0.90 -14.13 11.34
CA GLY A 136 1.61 -13.47 10.24
C GLY A 136 0.88 -12.28 9.63
N ARG A 137 -0.32 -11.93 10.08
CA ARG A 137 -1.06 -10.76 9.58
C ARG A 137 -0.64 -9.50 10.30
N ALA A 138 -0.62 -8.37 9.60
CA ALA A 138 -0.35 -7.09 10.25
C ALA A 138 -1.48 -6.70 11.20
N VAL A 139 -1.12 -6.18 12.37
CA VAL A 139 -2.03 -5.59 13.36
C VAL A 139 -1.67 -4.12 13.49
N LEU A 140 -2.67 -3.26 13.36
CA LEU A 140 -2.55 -1.82 13.48
C LEU A 140 -2.92 -1.40 14.90
N TYR A 141 -2.05 -0.62 15.55
CA TYR A 141 -2.22 -0.11 16.90
C TYR A 141 -2.30 1.41 16.87
N ASP A 142 -3.18 1.97 17.70
CA ASP A 142 -3.23 3.41 17.93
C ASP A 142 -2.04 3.89 18.80
N ALA A 143 -2.00 5.20 19.06
CA ALA A 143 -0.96 5.82 19.87
C ALA A 143 -0.94 5.34 21.34
N ASP A 144 -2.03 4.78 21.84
CA ASP A 144 -2.14 4.18 23.17
C ASP A 144 -1.71 2.70 23.19
N GLY A 145 -1.28 2.17 22.04
CA GLY A 145 -0.92 0.76 21.88
C GLY A 145 -2.11 -0.18 21.84
N ARG A 146 -3.33 0.31 21.60
CA ARG A 146 -4.54 -0.52 21.50
C ARG A 146 -4.72 -1.01 20.06
N PRO A 147 -5.00 -2.31 19.85
CA PRO A 147 -5.24 -2.82 18.50
C PRO A 147 -6.54 -2.22 17.93
N ARG A 148 -6.46 -1.64 16.73
CA ARG A 148 -7.59 -1.02 16.04
C ARG A 148 -8.12 -1.85 14.87
N ALA A 149 -7.22 -2.51 14.15
CA ALA A 149 -7.56 -3.32 12.99
C ALA A 149 -6.47 -4.36 12.72
N ARG A 150 -6.82 -5.37 11.92
CA ARG A 150 -5.91 -6.41 11.41
C ARG A 150 -6.01 -6.44 9.89
N GLU A 151 -4.91 -6.83 9.24
CA GLU A 151 -4.87 -7.10 7.80
C GLU A 151 -6.01 -8.05 7.40
N GLY A 152 -6.73 -7.70 6.33
CA GLY A 152 -7.95 -8.35 5.85
C GLY A 152 -9.24 -7.83 6.47
N ASN A 153 -9.20 -6.99 7.51
CA ASN A 153 -10.41 -6.40 8.08
C ASN A 153 -10.90 -5.21 7.26
N SER A 154 -12.22 -5.08 7.12
CA SER A 154 -12.87 -3.85 6.66
C SER A 154 -12.67 -2.74 7.69
N VAL A 155 -12.16 -1.60 7.24
CA VAL A 155 -11.89 -0.41 8.06
C VAL A 155 -12.56 0.80 7.45
N SER A 156 -12.98 1.71 8.32
CA SER A 156 -13.45 3.04 7.94
C SER A 156 -12.63 4.09 8.67
N VAL A 157 -12.05 5.02 7.91
CA VAL A 157 -11.18 6.06 8.44
C VAL A 157 -11.66 7.44 8.02
N GLY A 158 -11.71 8.35 8.99
CA GLY A 158 -11.90 9.79 8.75
C GLY A 158 -10.58 10.45 8.39
N GLY A 159 -10.59 11.33 7.40
CA GLY A 159 -9.37 11.99 6.93
C GLY A 159 -9.58 12.87 5.73
N GLY A 160 -8.52 13.09 4.95
CA GLY A 160 -8.56 13.83 3.70
C GLY A 160 -7.44 13.41 2.75
N SER A 161 -7.70 13.50 1.44
CA SER A 161 -6.66 13.28 0.43
C SER A 161 -5.71 14.47 0.39
N LEU A 162 -4.41 14.20 0.35
CA LEU A 162 -3.38 15.20 0.17
C LEU A 162 -2.55 14.90 -1.08
N ASP A 163 -2.20 15.95 -1.80
CA ASP A 163 -1.19 15.89 -2.84
C ASP A 163 0.20 15.84 -2.19
N ASN A 164 0.96 14.79 -2.44
CA ASN A 164 2.28 14.59 -1.82
C ASN A 164 3.36 15.57 -2.31
N ASP A 165 3.07 16.30 -3.39
CA ASP A 165 4.01 17.23 -4.03
C ASP A 165 3.96 18.65 -3.47
N VAL A 166 3.10 18.93 -2.48
CA VAL A 166 3.04 20.26 -1.86
C VAL A 166 4.08 20.41 -0.76
N ALA A 167 4.73 21.58 -0.73
CA ALA A 167 5.85 21.88 0.18
C ALA A 167 5.51 21.79 1.68
N TRP A 168 4.22 21.73 2.02
CA TRP A 168 3.67 21.69 3.37
C TRP A 168 3.06 20.34 3.70
N SER A 169 3.34 19.31 2.90
CA SER A 169 2.84 17.97 3.18
C SER A 169 3.40 17.49 4.52
N PRO A 170 2.55 17.02 5.45
CA PRO A 170 3.00 16.46 6.73
C PRO A 170 3.61 15.06 6.56
N ILE A 171 3.79 14.61 5.32
CA ILE A 171 4.26 13.31 4.91
C ILE A 171 5.60 13.50 4.21
N ASP A 172 6.61 12.71 4.59
CA ASP A 172 7.86 12.65 3.84
C ASP A 172 7.62 11.93 2.51
N SER A 173 7.71 12.68 1.40
CA SER A 173 7.54 12.12 0.05
C SER A 173 8.68 11.17 -0.36
N ALA A 174 9.80 11.17 0.36
CA ALA A 174 10.86 10.18 0.19
C ALA A 174 10.59 8.86 0.95
N HIS A 175 9.55 8.80 1.79
CA HIS A 175 9.22 7.60 2.55
C HIS A 175 8.82 6.46 1.61
N PRO A 176 9.34 5.22 1.79
CA PRO A 176 9.06 4.10 0.89
C PRO A 176 7.56 3.80 0.76
N CYS A 177 6.78 4.03 1.84
CA CYS A 177 5.34 3.86 1.84
C CYS A 177 4.52 4.98 1.20
N ALA A 178 5.14 6.09 0.79
CA ALA A 178 4.45 7.13 0.00
C ALA A 178 4.27 6.70 -1.47
N LEU A 179 4.90 5.59 -1.89
CA LEU A 179 4.76 4.92 -3.18
C LEU A 179 5.05 5.74 -4.44
N GLY A 180 5.59 6.96 -4.30
CA GLY A 180 5.56 7.92 -5.41
C GLY A 180 4.13 8.22 -5.91
N SER A 181 3.12 7.84 -5.12
CA SER A 181 1.73 8.14 -5.43
C SER A 181 1.55 9.65 -5.30
N PRO A 182 0.88 10.32 -6.25
CA PRO A 182 0.60 11.75 -6.11
C PRO A 182 -0.36 12.01 -4.94
N HIS A 183 -1.15 11.00 -4.55
CA HIS A 183 -2.15 11.11 -3.50
C HIS A 183 -1.89 10.11 -2.37
N VAL A 184 -1.90 10.61 -1.14
CA VAL A 184 -1.99 9.81 0.09
C VAL A 184 -3.22 10.25 0.86
N PHE A 185 -3.94 9.30 1.43
CA PHE A 185 -5.03 9.61 2.35
C PHE A 185 -4.49 9.85 3.75
N ARG A 186 -4.63 11.08 4.26
CA ARG A 186 -4.22 11.46 5.61
C ARG A 186 -5.35 11.20 6.60
N VAL A 187 -5.15 10.28 7.53
CA VAL A 187 -6.11 9.96 8.58
C VAL A 187 -6.09 11.03 9.68
N SER A 188 -7.23 11.63 9.98
CA SER A 188 -7.34 12.65 11.05
C SER A 188 -8.22 12.21 12.21
N GLY A 189 -8.89 11.07 12.11
CA GLY A 189 -9.78 10.53 13.14
C GLY A 189 -9.38 9.15 13.64
N GLY A 190 -10.25 8.54 14.44
CA GLY A 190 -10.12 7.15 14.82
C GLY A 190 -10.32 6.20 13.64
N VAL A 191 -9.80 4.99 13.76
CA VAL A 191 -10.18 3.85 12.91
C VAL A 191 -11.39 3.21 13.54
N GLU A 192 -12.53 3.25 12.85
CA GLU A 192 -13.70 2.48 13.25
C GLU A 192 -13.64 1.13 12.52
N PRO A 193 -13.49 0.01 13.26
CA PRO A 193 -13.68 -1.29 12.65
C PRO A 193 -15.12 -1.34 12.16
N VAL A 194 -15.29 -1.60 10.86
CA VAL A 194 -16.64 -1.86 10.34
C VAL A 194 -17.02 -3.22 10.89
N PRO A 195 -18.05 -3.33 11.74
CA PRO A 195 -18.48 -4.63 12.24
C PRO A 195 -18.75 -5.49 11.01
N LEU A 196 -18.06 -6.64 10.92
CA LEU A 196 -18.30 -7.61 9.87
C LEU A 196 -19.79 -7.90 9.89
N THR A 197 -20.46 -7.56 8.81
CA THR A 197 -21.88 -7.88 8.71
C THR A 197 -22.00 -9.40 8.69
N GLU A 198 -23.15 -9.95 9.08
CA GLU A 198 -23.40 -11.40 9.05
C GLU A 198 -23.11 -12.00 7.64
N GLN A 199 -23.22 -11.17 6.60
CA GLN A 199 -22.85 -11.49 5.22
C GLN A 199 -21.34 -11.70 5.00
N ASP A 200 -20.47 -10.96 5.68
CA ASP A 200 -19.02 -11.12 5.58
C ASP A 200 -18.51 -12.32 6.39
N ALA A 201 -19.19 -12.62 7.50
CA ALA A 201 -18.96 -13.84 8.28
C ALA A 201 -19.31 -15.10 7.46
N ALA A 202 -20.37 -15.04 6.64
CA ALA A 202 -20.75 -16.14 5.75
C ALA A 202 -19.75 -16.36 4.61
N ALA A 203 -19.16 -15.29 4.06
CA ALA A 203 -18.15 -15.39 2.99
C ALA A 203 -16.84 -16.03 3.48
N THR A 204 -16.44 -15.77 4.72
CA THR A 204 -15.24 -16.39 5.33
C THR A 204 -15.45 -17.87 5.67
N SER A 205 -16.72 -18.32 5.80
CA SER A 205 -17.09 -19.71 6.08
C SER A 205 -17.26 -20.57 4.82
N ILE A 206 -16.89 -20.08 3.64
CA ILE A 206 -16.69 -20.95 2.48
C ILE A 206 -15.26 -21.48 2.56
N ARG A 207 -15.04 -22.43 3.47
CA ARG A 207 -13.90 -23.35 3.34
C ARG A 207 -13.92 -23.87 1.91
N PRO A 208 -12.79 -23.90 1.18
CA PRO A 208 -12.73 -24.68 -0.04
C PRO A 208 -13.13 -26.09 0.35
N LEU A 209 -14.31 -26.52 -0.12
CA LEU A 209 -14.71 -27.91 -0.07
C LEU A 209 -13.52 -28.63 -0.69
N ALA A 210 -12.80 -29.42 0.13
CA ALA A 210 -11.65 -30.15 -0.32
C ALA A 210 -12.04 -30.77 -1.67
N ALA A 211 -11.34 -30.37 -2.73
CA ALA A 211 -11.38 -31.12 -3.95
C ALA A 211 -10.99 -32.53 -3.52
N ASP A 212 -11.97 -33.42 -3.40
CA ASP A 212 -11.74 -34.84 -3.31
C ASP A 212 -10.90 -35.17 -4.54
N VAL A 213 -9.58 -35.22 -4.33
CA VAL A 213 -8.64 -35.77 -5.27
C VAL A 213 -9.03 -37.23 -5.34
N VAL A 214 -9.94 -37.53 -6.26
CA VAL A 214 -10.22 -38.88 -6.72
C VAL A 214 -8.89 -39.40 -7.24
N ARG A 215 -8.16 -40.11 -6.37
CA ARG A 215 -7.04 -40.97 -6.75
C ARG A 215 -7.63 -42.06 -7.65
N LEU A 216 -7.65 -41.80 -8.95
CA LEU A 216 -7.73 -42.85 -9.96
C LEU A 216 -6.47 -43.70 -9.79
N GLY A 217 -6.62 -44.85 -9.13
CA GLY A 217 -5.54 -45.81 -8.95
C GLY A 217 -5.04 -46.32 -10.31
N PRO A 218 -3.75 -46.70 -10.42
CA PRO A 218 -3.21 -47.25 -11.65
C PRO A 218 -3.86 -48.61 -11.94
N HIS A 219 -4.53 -48.71 -13.10
CA HIS A 219 -4.97 -50.00 -13.65
C HIS A 219 -3.73 -50.83 -14.01
N CYS A 220 -3.45 -51.86 -13.21
CA CYS A 220 -2.49 -52.89 -13.55
C CYS A 220 -3.04 -53.77 -14.68
N HIS A 221 -2.55 -53.57 -15.90
CA HIS A 221 -2.67 -54.56 -16.97
C HIS A 221 -1.68 -55.70 -16.70
N GLY A 222 -2.19 -56.87 -16.30
CA GLY A 222 -1.40 -58.10 -16.22
C GLY A 222 -1.11 -58.67 -17.61
N PRO A 223 0.07 -59.27 -17.85
CA PRO A 223 0.40 -59.92 -19.11
C PRO A 223 -0.30 -61.28 -19.21
N LEU A 224 -0.98 -61.53 -20.34
CA LEU A 224 -1.44 -62.86 -20.75
C LEU A 224 -0.20 -63.73 -21.04
N ALA A 225 0.01 -64.75 -20.24
CA ALA A 225 0.93 -65.84 -20.57
C ALA A 225 0.22 -66.83 -21.51
N ALA A 226 0.80 -67.05 -22.68
CA ALA A 226 0.45 -68.13 -23.59
C ALA A 226 1.33 -69.36 -23.28
N SER A 227 0.71 -70.52 -23.05
CA SER A 227 1.21 -71.87 -23.36
C SER A 227 0.11 -72.89 -23.09
#